data_AF-A0A354WD68-F1
#
_entry.id   AF-A0A354WD68-F1
#
_cell.length_a   1.000
_cell.length_b   1.000
_cell.length_c   1.000
_cell.angle_alpha   90.00
_cell.angle_beta   90.00
_cell.angle_gamma   90.00
#
_symmetry.space_group_name_H-M   'P 1'
#
loop_
_entity.id
_entity.type
_entity.pdbx_description
1 polymer ?
#
loop_
_entity_poly.entity_id
_entity_poly.type
_entity_poly.pdbx_seq_one_letter_code
_entity_poly.pdbx_strand_id
1 'polypeptide(L)'
;SVTTRNSISRNWGNGSPSDVGSDYFGVNLYTITNFEAGNTYNFSVTADDFYRVGVIPVNANQSSQWVNISGQDWNWLNDANSTKQYTFTPTTTGEYWVYAGYAEKQDTASFNISWTTNVNPNPINTIPSSSSTDGLESEEVKLYNLVNEYRAQNGLPPVAVSKALTTVANRHVIDLGENIGQVTHSWSDAAYDSNNSSTWPNMWGAPERLNTGYSGYGYEVVTGYSGFNSPIMSAEEALTSWKNSPPHNSVILNQGIWSDRPWGAIGVGLYEGYGALWFGEEVDPTGQPLVS
;
A
#
# COMPACT_ATOMS: atom_id res chain seq x y z
N SER A 1 -9.78 -13.15 -0.38
CA SER A 1 -8.42 -12.96 -0.89
C SER A 1 -8.34 -11.56 -1.45
N VAL A 2 -7.68 -10.63 -0.76
CA VAL A 2 -7.48 -9.27 -1.28
C VAL A 2 -6.48 -9.38 -2.42
N THR A 3 -6.91 -9.03 -3.62
CA THR A 3 -6.09 -9.07 -4.82
C THR A 3 -5.53 -7.67 -5.05
N THR A 4 -4.32 -7.39 -4.58
CA THR A 4 -3.57 -6.19 -4.99
C THR A 4 -3.32 -6.28 -6.50
N ARG A 5 -4.01 -5.44 -7.29
CA ARG A 5 -3.81 -5.37 -8.74
C ARG A 5 -2.66 -4.42 -9.04
N ASN A 6 -1.47 -4.99 -9.14
CA ASN A 6 -0.34 -4.29 -9.74
C ASN A 6 -0.43 -4.39 -11.27
N SER A 7 -0.10 -3.32 -11.99
CA SER A 7 -0.19 -3.32 -13.46
C SER A 7 0.75 -2.34 -14.16
N ILE A 8 1.03 -2.63 -15.44
CA ILE A 8 1.55 -1.65 -16.40
C ILE A 8 0.53 -1.59 -17.55
N SER A 9 -0.05 -0.41 -17.78
CA SER A 9 -1.02 -0.21 -18.85
C SER A 9 -0.61 0.97 -19.73
N ARG A 10 -0.65 0.78 -21.04
CA ARG A 10 -0.43 1.81 -22.06
C ARG A 10 -1.39 1.60 -23.21
N ASN A 11 -2.08 2.66 -23.61
CA ASN A 11 -2.96 2.66 -24.76
C ASN A 11 -2.71 3.95 -25.52
N TRP A 12 -2.16 3.83 -26.71
CA TRP A 12 -1.88 4.97 -27.59
C TRP A 12 -2.95 5.15 -28.67
N GLY A 13 -3.97 4.26 -28.73
CA GLY A 13 -4.93 4.23 -29.82
C GLY A 13 -4.22 4.10 -31.16
N ASN A 14 -4.58 4.92 -32.15
CA ASN A 14 -3.89 4.96 -33.45
C ASN A 14 -2.60 5.81 -33.44
N GLY A 15 -2.10 6.14 -32.24
CA GLY A 15 -0.92 6.96 -32.02
C GLY A 15 0.24 6.15 -31.45
N SER A 16 1.25 6.86 -30.97
CA SER A 16 2.49 6.27 -30.48
C SER A 16 3.07 7.08 -29.32
N PRO A 17 4.14 6.58 -28.65
CA PRO A 17 4.99 7.41 -27.81
C PRO A 17 5.52 8.64 -28.55
N SER A 18 5.93 9.68 -27.81
CA SER A 18 6.55 10.86 -28.43
C SER A 18 7.76 10.46 -29.27
N ASP A 19 7.91 11.08 -30.43
CA ASP A 19 9.09 10.98 -31.32
C ASP A 19 9.26 9.66 -32.09
N VAL A 20 8.21 8.83 -32.21
CA VAL A 20 8.19 7.67 -33.12
C VAL A 20 6.94 7.68 -34.03
N GLY A 21 7.00 7.00 -35.17
CA GLY A 21 5.83 6.85 -36.06
C GLY A 21 4.65 6.18 -35.35
N SER A 22 3.42 6.40 -35.85
CA SER A 22 2.19 5.78 -35.33
C SER A 22 2.24 4.26 -35.35
N ASP A 23 2.97 3.71 -36.32
CA ASP A 23 3.09 2.28 -36.59
C ASP A 23 4.57 1.86 -36.54
N TYR A 24 4.81 0.56 -36.39
CA TYR A 24 6.16 -0.03 -36.39
C TYR A 24 7.11 0.52 -35.32
N PHE A 25 6.66 0.62 -34.07
CA PHE A 25 7.48 1.06 -32.95
C PHE A 25 7.67 -0.01 -31.88
N GLY A 26 8.67 0.17 -31.01
CA GLY A 26 8.91 -0.70 -29.86
C GLY A 26 9.18 0.11 -28.60
N VAL A 27 8.66 -0.36 -27.47
CA VAL A 27 8.85 0.24 -26.16
C VAL A 27 9.24 -0.78 -25.12
N ASN A 28 10.06 -0.34 -24.18
CA ASN A 28 10.39 -1.08 -22.98
C ASN A 28 9.73 -0.39 -21.80
N LEU A 29 8.90 -1.14 -21.09
CA LEU A 29 8.17 -0.66 -19.92
C LEU A 29 8.71 -1.37 -18.69
N TYR A 30 8.82 -0.63 -17.59
CA TYR A 30 9.32 -1.13 -16.32
C TYR A 30 8.47 -0.62 -15.18
N THR A 31 8.34 -1.43 -14.13
CA THR A 31 7.91 -0.98 -12.81
C THR A 31 8.63 -1.80 -11.74
N ILE A 32 8.66 -1.32 -10.50
CA ILE A 32 9.18 -2.06 -9.35
C ILE A 32 8.00 -2.56 -8.52
N THR A 33 8.08 -3.78 -8.04
CA THR A 33 7.10 -4.35 -7.10
C THR A 33 7.77 -5.34 -6.16
N ASN A 34 7.17 -5.56 -4.99
CA ASN A 34 7.64 -6.56 -4.06
C ASN A 34 7.03 -7.94 -4.38
N PHE A 35 7.88 -8.95 -4.42
CA PHE A 35 7.47 -10.36 -4.52
C PHE A 35 7.94 -11.14 -3.28
N GLU A 36 7.11 -12.04 -2.79
CA GLU A 36 7.40 -12.92 -1.65
C GLU A 36 7.81 -14.31 -2.13
N ALA A 37 8.97 -14.78 -1.68
CA ALA A 37 9.50 -16.10 -2.02
C ALA A 37 8.46 -17.21 -1.81
N GLY A 38 8.30 -18.10 -2.79
CA GLY A 38 7.42 -19.27 -2.69
C GLY A 38 5.94 -19.02 -2.98
N ASN A 39 5.49 -17.77 -3.05
CA ASN A 39 4.13 -17.46 -3.54
C ASN A 39 4.06 -17.54 -5.05
N THR A 40 2.91 -17.98 -5.59
CA THR A 40 2.71 -17.99 -7.05
C THR A 40 1.94 -16.75 -7.48
N TYR A 41 2.53 -15.97 -8.36
CA TYR A 41 1.96 -14.77 -8.95
C TYR A 41 1.42 -15.09 -10.35
N ASN A 42 0.13 -14.86 -10.59
CA ASN A 42 -0.49 -15.02 -11.90
C ASN A 42 -0.49 -13.68 -12.63
N PHE A 43 0.23 -13.62 -13.74
CA PHE A 43 0.31 -12.47 -14.64
C PHE A 43 -0.71 -12.60 -15.77
N SER A 44 -1.55 -11.60 -15.93
CA SER A 44 -2.46 -11.43 -17.06
C SER A 44 -1.88 -10.41 -18.03
N VAL A 45 -1.56 -10.82 -19.27
CA VAL A 45 -1.02 -9.93 -20.32
C VAL A 45 -2.02 -9.85 -21.46
N THR A 46 -2.35 -8.64 -21.91
CA THR A 46 -3.14 -8.38 -23.12
C THR A 46 -2.38 -7.38 -23.98
N ALA A 47 -2.07 -7.77 -25.20
CA ALA A 47 -1.44 -6.91 -26.20
C ALA A 47 -2.21 -7.06 -27.51
N ASP A 48 -2.35 -5.98 -28.26
CA ASP A 48 -2.87 -6.01 -29.62
C ASP A 48 -1.85 -6.59 -30.61
N ASP A 49 -0.54 -6.41 -30.34
CA ASP A 49 0.55 -6.86 -31.21
C ASP A 49 1.59 -7.69 -30.42
N PHE A 50 2.89 -7.37 -30.53
CA PHE A 50 3.98 -8.20 -30.03
C PHE A 50 4.37 -7.83 -28.60
N TYR A 51 4.62 -8.85 -27.76
CA TYR A 51 5.08 -8.62 -26.41
C TYR A 51 6.08 -9.67 -25.92
N ARG A 52 6.78 -9.33 -24.84
CA ARG A 52 7.55 -10.25 -24.00
C ARG A 52 7.60 -9.70 -22.59
N VAL A 53 7.58 -10.58 -21.59
CA VAL A 53 7.53 -10.17 -20.19
C VAL A 53 8.53 -10.95 -19.35
N GLY A 54 9.13 -10.26 -18.38
CA GLY A 54 10.07 -10.90 -17.47
C GLY A 54 10.25 -10.11 -16.19
N VAL A 55 10.95 -10.72 -15.24
CA VAL A 55 11.23 -10.14 -13.93
C VAL A 55 12.67 -10.37 -13.53
N ILE A 56 13.21 -9.47 -12.71
CA ILE A 56 14.56 -9.62 -12.13
C ILE A 56 14.61 -8.91 -10.77
N PRO A 57 15.30 -9.47 -9.75
CA PRO A 57 15.51 -8.75 -8.50
C PRO A 57 16.19 -7.39 -8.73
N VAL A 58 15.79 -6.34 -8.00
CA VAL A 58 16.41 -5.01 -8.13
C VAL A 58 17.90 -5.02 -7.82
N ASN A 59 18.33 -5.88 -6.90
CA ASN A 59 19.72 -6.07 -6.52
C ASN A 59 20.49 -7.08 -7.39
N ALA A 60 19.89 -7.56 -8.49
CA ALA A 60 20.57 -8.46 -9.40
C ALA A 60 21.76 -7.79 -10.08
N ASN A 61 22.85 -8.52 -10.20
CA ASN A 61 24.11 -8.03 -10.79
C ASN A 61 24.54 -8.87 -12.01
N GLN A 62 23.77 -9.89 -12.38
CA GLN A 62 24.03 -10.78 -13.50
C GLN A 62 22.78 -10.91 -14.38
N SER A 63 22.96 -10.88 -15.70
CA SER A 63 21.85 -11.04 -16.65
C SER A 63 21.19 -12.42 -16.58
N SER A 64 21.88 -13.43 -16.04
CA SER A 64 21.32 -14.78 -15.81
C SER A 64 20.24 -14.83 -14.73
N GLN A 65 20.06 -13.76 -13.94
CA GLN A 65 19.03 -13.68 -12.90
C GLN A 65 17.67 -13.23 -13.44
N TRP A 66 17.60 -12.87 -14.72
CA TRP A 66 16.34 -12.61 -15.40
C TRP A 66 15.49 -13.89 -15.48
N VAL A 67 14.23 -13.76 -15.07
CA VAL A 67 13.23 -14.80 -15.25
C VAL A 67 12.28 -14.36 -16.36
N ASN A 68 12.28 -15.11 -17.46
CA ASN A 68 11.33 -14.91 -18.55
C ASN A 68 9.96 -15.48 -18.14
N ILE A 69 8.96 -14.62 -18.06
CA ILE A 69 7.59 -15.00 -17.66
C ILE A 69 6.76 -15.49 -18.85
N SER A 70 6.99 -14.95 -20.04
CA SER A 70 6.27 -15.34 -21.26
C SER A 70 6.70 -16.70 -21.86
N GLY A 71 7.70 -17.38 -21.28
CA GLY A 71 7.91 -18.82 -21.48
C GLY A 71 8.53 -19.29 -22.80
N GLN A 72 9.16 -18.41 -23.59
CA GLN A 72 9.82 -18.79 -24.85
C GLN A 72 11.18 -18.10 -25.09
N ASP A 73 12.16 -18.26 -24.19
CA ASP A 73 13.53 -17.74 -24.36
C ASP A 73 13.65 -16.29 -24.89
N TRP A 74 12.83 -15.39 -24.35
CA TRP A 74 12.76 -13.97 -24.73
C TRP A 74 12.30 -13.67 -26.16
N ASN A 75 11.72 -14.66 -26.86
CA ASN A 75 11.04 -14.47 -28.13
C ASN A 75 9.84 -13.53 -27.98
N TRP A 76 9.60 -12.73 -29.02
CA TRP A 76 8.40 -11.91 -29.14
C TRP A 76 7.19 -12.81 -29.43
N LEU A 77 6.19 -12.74 -28.56
CA LEU A 77 4.89 -13.40 -28.76
C LEU A 77 3.93 -12.45 -29.45
N ASN A 78 3.01 -12.97 -30.25
CA ASN A 78 1.91 -12.20 -30.84
C ASN A 78 0.61 -12.98 -30.62
N ASP A 79 -0.24 -12.44 -29.76
CA ASP A 79 -1.53 -13.01 -29.40
C ASP A 79 -2.62 -11.94 -29.46
N ALA A 80 -2.65 -11.20 -30.57
CA ALA A 80 -3.48 -10.02 -30.78
C ALA A 80 -4.85 -10.07 -30.07
N ASN A 81 -5.03 -9.16 -29.10
CA ASN A 81 -6.24 -8.93 -28.33
C ASN A 81 -6.73 -10.11 -27.45
N SER A 82 -5.91 -11.14 -27.25
CA SER A 82 -6.17 -12.22 -26.29
C SER A 82 -5.43 -11.98 -24.98
N THR A 83 -6.14 -12.01 -23.85
CA THR A 83 -5.48 -12.06 -22.54
C THR A 83 -4.80 -13.43 -22.34
N LYS A 84 -3.51 -13.44 -22.06
CA LYS A 84 -2.72 -14.62 -21.69
C LYS A 84 -2.39 -14.61 -20.21
N GLN A 85 -2.33 -15.80 -19.63
CA GLN A 85 -2.00 -16.00 -18.22
C GLN A 85 -0.63 -16.68 -18.12
N TYR A 86 0.23 -16.14 -17.26
CA TYR A 86 1.54 -16.67 -16.93
C TYR A 86 1.70 -16.76 -15.42
N THR A 87 2.65 -17.56 -14.96
CA THR A 87 2.93 -17.69 -13.52
C THR A 87 4.39 -17.42 -13.22
N PHE A 88 4.64 -16.69 -12.14
CA PHE A 88 5.96 -16.49 -11.57
C PHE A 88 5.96 -16.96 -10.12
N THR A 89 7.02 -17.63 -9.69
CA THR A 89 7.24 -17.93 -8.27
C THR A 89 8.65 -17.48 -7.91
N PRO A 90 8.82 -16.34 -7.21
CA PRO A 90 10.13 -15.86 -6.78
C PRO A 90 10.79 -16.87 -5.84
N THR A 91 12.10 -16.96 -5.92
CA THR A 91 12.93 -17.77 -5.00
C THR A 91 13.43 -16.96 -3.81
N THR A 92 13.36 -15.62 -3.88
CA THR A 92 13.78 -14.68 -2.83
C THR A 92 12.72 -13.61 -2.62
N THR A 93 12.50 -13.18 -1.38
CA THR A 93 11.60 -12.06 -1.07
C THR A 93 12.32 -10.73 -1.30
N GLY A 94 11.63 -9.76 -1.90
CA GLY A 94 12.10 -8.38 -2.04
C GLY A 94 11.61 -7.71 -3.31
N GLU A 95 12.24 -6.59 -3.65
CA GLU A 95 11.89 -5.80 -4.83
C GLU A 95 12.39 -6.46 -6.12
N TYR A 96 11.51 -6.47 -7.13
CA TYR A 96 11.82 -6.90 -8.49
C TYR A 96 11.44 -5.82 -9.48
N TRP A 97 12.27 -5.68 -10.52
CA TRP A 97 11.85 -5.06 -11.76
C TRP A 97 10.92 -6.01 -12.50
N VAL A 98 9.73 -5.52 -12.84
CA VAL A 98 8.84 -6.14 -13.82
C VAL A 98 9.05 -5.42 -15.14
N TYR A 99 9.47 -6.17 -16.16
CA TYR A 99 9.72 -5.69 -17.50
C TYR A 99 8.67 -6.20 -18.48
N ALA A 100 8.22 -5.29 -19.34
CA ALA A 100 7.47 -5.62 -20.54
C ALA A 100 8.10 -4.95 -21.76
N GLY A 101 8.50 -5.76 -22.74
CA GLY A 101 8.76 -5.30 -24.09
C GLY A 101 7.45 -5.37 -24.88
N TYR A 102 7.09 -4.28 -25.56
CA TYR A 102 5.95 -4.23 -26.47
C TYR A 102 6.42 -3.67 -27.82
N ALA A 103 5.95 -4.25 -28.92
CA ALA A 103 6.23 -3.78 -30.26
C ALA A 103 4.95 -3.73 -31.08
N GLU A 104 4.65 -2.53 -31.57
CA GLU A 104 3.53 -2.22 -32.44
C GLU A 104 3.92 -2.41 -33.90
N LYS A 105 2.99 -2.91 -34.69
CA LYS A 105 3.14 -3.06 -36.14
C LYS A 105 2.22 -2.13 -36.89
N GLN A 106 0.90 -2.20 -36.70
CA GLN A 106 -0.10 -1.40 -37.42
C GLN A 106 -1.38 -1.24 -36.60
N ASP A 107 -2.08 -0.13 -36.84
CA ASP A 107 -3.42 0.18 -36.30
C ASP A 107 -3.39 0.65 -34.83
N THR A 108 -3.92 -0.12 -33.89
CA THR A 108 -4.21 0.33 -32.53
C THR A 108 -3.19 -0.18 -31.53
N ALA A 109 -2.34 0.68 -31.01
CA ALA A 109 -1.34 0.28 -30.05
C ALA A 109 -1.87 0.22 -28.61
N SER A 110 -1.94 -0.99 -28.02
CA SER A 110 -2.45 -1.22 -26.67
C SER A 110 -1.79 -2.39 -25.96
N PHE A 111 -1.15 -2.10 -24.83
CA PHE A 111 -0.52 -3.08 -23.97
C PHE A 111 -1.00 -2.97 -22.52
N ASN A 112 -1.39 -4.09 -21.93
CA ASN A 112 -1.74 -4.22 -20.52
C ASN A 112 -1.11 -5.48 -19.92
N ILE A 113 -0.47 -5.33 -18.77
CA ILE A 113 -0.09 -6.44 -17.90
C ILE A 113 -0.56 -6.15 -16.49
N SER A 114 -1.10 -7.15 -15.81
CA SER A 114 -1.40 -7.10 -14.38
C SER A 114 -1.03 -8.42 -13.71
N TRP A 115 -0.89 -8.43 -12.39
CA TRP A 115 -0.67 -9.68 -11.67
C TRP A 115 -1.39 -9.73 -10.33
N THR A 116 -1.64 -10.97 -9.90
CA THR A 116 -2.36 -11.32 -8.67
C THR A 116 -1.64 -12.46 -7.97
N THR A 117 -1.79 -12.60 -6.66
CA THR A 117 -1.10 -13.64 -5.88
C THR A 117 -2.05 -14.78 -5.52
N ASN A 118 -1.62 -16.01 -5.77
CA ASN A 118 -2.19 -17.22 -5.19
C ASN A 118 -1.28 -17.64 -4.03
N VAL A 119 -1.75 -17.41 -2.80
CA VAL A 119 -1.12 -17.96 -1.60
C VAL A 119 -1.31 -19.49 -1.60
N ASN A 120 -0.21 -20.23 -1.58
CA ASN A 120 -0.24 -21.70 -1.60
C ASN A 120 -0.56 -22.22 -0.19
N PRO A 121 -1.62 -23.04 0.02
CA PRO A 121 -2.05 -23.41 1.35
C PRO A 121 -1.34 -24.68 1.89
N ASN A 122 -0.44 -24.50 2.86
CA ASN A 122 -0.02 -25.40 3.98
C ASN A 122 1.45 -25.92 4.00
N PRO A 123 2.03 -26.22 5.20
CA PRO A 123 1.84 -25.60 6.52
C PRO A 123 3.18 -25.17 7.14
N ILE A 124 3.34 -23.89 7.48
CA ILE A 124 4.30 -23.48 8.50
C ILE A 124 3.54 -22.72 9.58
N ASN A 125 3.62 -23.29 10.78
CA ASN A 125 3.02 -22.83 12.00
C ASN A 125 3.72 -21.55 12.48
N THR A 126 3.26 -20.38 12.05
CA THR A 126 3.61 -19.08 12.65
C THR A 126 2.50 -18.07 12.40
N ILE A 127 1.82 -17.68 13.49
CA ILE A 127 1.18 -16.39 13.85
C ILE A 127 0.72 -15.50 12.68
N PRO A 128 -0.54 -15.00 12.67
CA PRO A 128 -1.15 -14.33 11.51
C PRO A 128 -0.25 -13.23 10.97
N SER A 129 0.30 -13.43 9.77
CA SER A 129 1.08 -12.41 9.08
C SER A 129 0.12 -11.34 8.56
N SER A 130 0.16 -10.21 9.24
CA SER A 130 -0.12 -8.85 8.76
C SER A 130 -0.02 -8.75 7.23
N SER A 131 -1.04 -8.18 6.58
CA SER A 131 -1.06 -7.98 5.13
C SER A 131 0.17 -7.18 4.67
N SER A 132 0.51 -7.23 3.39
CA SER A 132 1.60 -6.43 2.80
C SER A 132 1.40 -4.91 2.94
N THR A 133 0.29 -4.48 3.54
CA THR A 133 -0.06 -3.10 3.85
C THR A 133 -0.14 -2.85 5.35
N ASP A 134 0.23 -3.79 6.23
CA ASP A 134 0.13 -3.63 7.69
C ASP A 134 1.52 -3.31 8.32
N GLY A 135 2.53 -3.07 7.48
CA GLY A 135 3.88 -2.59 7.85
C GLY A 135 4.00 -1.07 7.78
N LEU A 136 5.21 -0.53 7.93
CA LEU A 136 5.53 0.88 7.68
C LEU A 136 6.22 1.05 6.34
N GLU A 137 5.55 1.72 5.42
CA GLU A 137 6.15 2.17 4.16
C GLU A 137 7.02 3.43 4.38
N SER A 138 7.92 3.71 3.44
CA SER A 138 8.87 4.83 3.54
C SER A 138 8.24 6.19 3.90
N GLU A 139 7.08 6.53 3.31
CA GLU A 139 6.39 7.80 3.62
C GLU A 139 5.73 7.76 5.01
N GLU A 140 5.32 6.60 5.50
CA GLU A 140 4.77 6.41 6.85
C GLU A 140 5.87 6.47 7.91
N VAL A 141 7.07 5.93 7.62
CA VAL A 141 8.27 6.12 8.46
C VAL A 141 8.59 7.59 8.60
N LYS A 142 8.55 8.34 7.49
CA LYS A 142 8.77 9.78 7.48
C LYS A 142 7.71 10.50 8.31
N LEU A 143 6.44 10.14 8.18
CA LEU A 143 5.36 10.70 9.00
C LEU A 143 5.55 10.42 10.49
N TYR A 144 5.88 9.18 10.87
CA TYR A 144 6.21 8.80 12.25
C TYR A 144 7.33 9.69 12.83
N ASN A 145 8.41 9.88 12.06
CA ASN A 145 9.54 10.71 12.48
C ASN A 145 9.12 12.17 12.66
N LEU A 146 8.38 12.74 11.70
CA LEU A 146 7.90 14.13 11.77
C LEU A 146 6.97 14.36 12.98
N VAL A 147 6.09 13.41 13.30
CA VAL A 147 5.22 13.48 14.48
C VAL A 147 6.04 13.51 15.77
N ASN A 148 7.02 12.62 15.90
CA ASN A 148 7.87 12.56 17.09
C ASN A 148 8.85 13.74 17.20
N GLU A 149 9.32 14.28 16.07
CA GLU A 149 10.06 15.55 16.05
C GLU A 149 9.18 16.70 16.53
N TYR A 150 7.93 16.78 16.05
CA TYR A 150 6.98 17.80 16.49
C TYR A 150 6.66 17.69 17.98
N ARG A 151 6.51 16.47 18.51
CA ARG A 151 6.37 16.22 19.96
C ARG A 151 7.60 16.71 20.73
N ALA A 152 8.81 16.41 20.26
CA ALA A 152 10.05 16.85 20.88
C ALA A 152 10.19 18.38 20.89
N GLN A 153 9.79 19.06 19.81
CA GLN A 153 9.73 20.53 19.73
C GLN A 153 8.79 21.15 20.78
N ASN A 154 7.80 20.39 21.25
CA ASN A 154 6.86 20.78 22.30
C ASN A 154 7.21 20.20 23.68
N GLY A 155 8.42 19.66 23.85
CA GLY A 155 8.91 19.15 25.14
C GLY A 155 8.30 17.81 25.57
N LEU A 156 7.70 17.07 24.64
CA LEU A 156 7.11 15.75 24.91
C LEU A 156 8.04 14.62 24.46
N PRO A 157 8.04 13.47 25.16
CA PRO A 157 8.81 12.31 24.73
C PRO A 157 8.26 11.71 23.43
N PRO A 158 9.11 11.03 22.64
CA PRO A 158 8.65 10.28 21.48
C PRO A 158 7.74 9.13 21.91
N VAL A 159 6.77 8.79 21.08
CA VAL A 159 5.91 7.61 21.24
C VAL A 159 6.48 6.47 20.41
N ALA A 160 6.54 5.27 20.97
CA ALA A 160 7.05 4.09 20.27
C ALA A 160 6.08 3.66 19.15
N VAL A 161 6.62 3.38 17.96
CA VAL A 161 5.83 2.80 16.87
C VAL A 161 5.29 1.41 17.27
N SER A 162 4.04 1.16 16.94
CA SER A 162 3.29 -0.06 17.26
C SER A 162 2.87 -0.82 16.01
N LYS A 163 3.25 -2.09 15.92
CA LYS A 163 2.83 -2.97 14.82
C LYS A 163 1.31 -3.11 14.78
N ALA A 164 0.70 -3.32 15.94
CA ALA A 164 -0.72 -3.54 16.06
C ALA A 164 -1.53 -2.29 15.67
N LEU A 165 -1.11 -1.09 16.09
CA LEU A 165 -1.80 0.15 15.73
C LEU A 165 -1.48 0.60 14.29
N THR A 166 -0.29 0.32 13.75
CA THR A 166 0.00 0.54 12.32
C THR A 166 -0.90 -0.34 11.44
N THR A 167 -1.14 -1.59 11.84
CA THR A 167 -2.14 -2.46 11.19
C THR A 167 -3.54 -1.81 11.18
N VAL A 168 -3.97 -1.19 12.29
CA VAL A 168 -5.26 -0.49 12.34
C VAL A 168 -5.25 0.73 11.41
N ALA A 169 -4.22 1.56 11.49
CA ALA A 169 -4.11 2.78 10.71
C ALA A 169 -4.15 2.50 9.20
N ASN A 170 -3.37 1.55 8.72
CA ASN A 170 -3.30 1.21 7.30
C ASN A 170 -4.61 0.65 6.77
N ARG A 171 -5.22 -0.29 7.51
CA ARG A 171 -6.50 -0.85 7.12
C ARG A 171 -7.59 0.21 7.07
N HIS A 172 -7.55 1.19 7.97
CA HIS A 172 -8.51 2.28 7.96
C HIS A 172 -8.34 3.18 6.74
N VAL A 173 -7.13 3.67 6.46
CA VAL A 173 -6.91 4.54 5.29
C VAL A 173 -7.18 3.82 3.96
N ILE A 174 -6.95 2.50 3.89
CA ILE A 174 -7.36 1.68 2.75
C ILE A 174 -8.88 1.61 2.64
N ASP A 175 -9.60 1.39 3.75
CA ASP A 175 -11.06 1.36 3.75
C ASP A 175 -11.66 2.73 3.34
N LEU A 176 -11.03 3.82 3.78
CA LEU A 176 -11.37 5.18 3.34
C LEU A 176 -11.14 5.36 1.83
N GLY A 177 -10.00 4.90 1.31
CA GLY A 177 -9.62 5.04 -0.09
C GLY A 177 -10.42 4.15 -1.05
N GLU A 178 -10.74 2.93 -0.65
CA GLU A 178 -11.31 1.91 -1.54
C GLU A 178 -12.84 1.76 -1.40
N ASN A 179 -13.38 1.98 -0.19
CA ASN A 179 -14.78 1.65 0.10
C ASN A 179 -15.64 2.86 0.49
N ILE A 180 -15.08 3.87 1.15
CA ILE A 180 -15.86 4.98 1.71
C ILE A 180 -15.76 6.26 0.87
N GLY A 181 -14.57 6.65 0.43
CA GLY A 181 -14.33 7.84 -0.39
C GLY A 181 -14.55 9.19 0.31
N GLN A 182 -14.53 9.24 1.64
CA GLN A 182 -14.66 10.46 2.44
C GLN A 182 -13.86 10.37 3.74
N VAL A 183 -13.41 11.50 4.29
CA VAL A 183 -12.71 11.52 5.58
C VAL A 183 -13.71 11.30 6.72
N THR A 184 -13.56 10.19 7.43
CA THR A 184 -14.42 9.83 8.56
C THR A 184 -13.70 8.88 9.52
N HIS A 185 -14.20 8.82 10.75
CA HIS A 185 -13.83 7.83 11.76
C HIS A 185 -14.62 6.51 11.63
N SER A 186 -15.58 6.46 10.70
CA SER A 186 -16.37 5.27 10.41
C SER A 186 -15.61 4.30 9.52
N TRP A 187 -15.78 3.01 9.77
CA TRP A 187 -15.41 1.95 8.83
C TRP A 187 -16.60 1.60 7.94
N SER A 188 -16.35 1.06 6.75
CA SER A 188 -17.38 0.66 5.78
C SER A 188 -18.30 -0.42 6.35
N ASP A 189 -17.77 -1.25 7.25
CA ASP A 189 -18.51 -2.29 7.98
C ASP A 189 -18.98 -1.84 9.39
N ALA A 190 -18.61 -0.63 9.83
CA ALA A 190 -18.90 -0.17 11.18
C ALA A 190 -18.92 1.35 11.32
N ALA A 191 -20.14 1.89 11.31
CA ALA A 191 -20.37 3.31 11.46
C ALA A 191 -19.93 3.83 12.84
N TYR A 192 -19.41 5.05 12.85
CA TYR A 192 -19.09 5.83 14.04
C TYR A 192 -19.85 7.17 14.00
N ASP A 193 -20.50 7.51 15.10
CA ASP A 193 -21.16 8.79 15.33
C ASP A 193 -20.80 9.30 16.73
N SER A 194 -20.18 10.48 16.80
CA SER A 194 -19.78 11.11 18.06
C SER A 194 -20.97 11.43 18.96
N ASN A 195 -22.19 11.56 18.41
CA ASN A 195 -23.41 11.81 19.18
C ASN A 195 -24.11 10.53 19.64
N ASN A 196 -23.64 9.36 19.21
CA ASN A 196 -24.23 8.07 19.58
C ASN A 196 -23.18 7.15 20.22
N SER A 197 -23.18 7.11 21.55
CA SER A 197 -22.22 6.32 22.33
C SER A 197 -22.26 4.83 22.08
N SER A 198 -23.35 4.28 21.51
CA SER A 198 -23.39 2.87 21.13
C SER A 198 -22.46 2.54 19.95
N THR A 199 -21.99 3.56 19.22
CA THR A 199 -21.11 3.40 18.04
C THR A 199 -19.63 3.65 18.35
N TRP A 200 -19.30 4.27 19.48
CA TRP A 200 -17.91 4.58 19.86
C TRP A 200 -16.96 3.37 19.87
N PRO A 201 -17.40 2.15 20.28
CA PRO A 201 -16.55 0.96 20.21
C PRO A 201 -16.09 0.59 18.80
N ASN A 202 -16.79 1.06 17.74
CA ASN A 202 -16.37 0.81 16.36
C ASN A 202 -15.07 1.52 15.99
N MET A 203 -14.78 2.66 16.62
CA MET A 203 -13.50 3.35 16.47
C MET A 203 -12.52 2.89 17.57
N TRP A 204 -12.83 3.11 18.84
CA TRP A 204 -11.86 2.86 19.92
C TRP A 204 -11.49 1.38 20.09
N GLY A 205 -12.45 0.48 19.80
CA GLY A 205 -12.25 -0.96 19.82
C GLY A 205 -11.73 -1.53 18.50
N ALA A 206 -11.34 -0.70 17.52
CA ALA A 206 -10.80 -1.18 16.25
C ALA A 206 -9.58 -2.12 16.40
N PRO A 207 -8.61 -1.89 17.32
CA PRO A 207 -7.50 -2.82 17.51
C PRO A 207 -7.97 -4.23 17.91
N GLU A 208 -8.95 -4.32 18.82
CA GLU A 208 -9.56 -5.59 19.25
C GLU A 208 -10.38 -6.22 18.12
N ARG A 209 -11.27 -5.45 17.47
CA ARG A 209 -12.10 -5.89 16.34
C ARG A 209 -11.27 -6.49 15.20
N LEU A 210 -10.13 -5.90 14.90
CA LEU A 210 -9.22 -6.33 13.84
C LEU A 210 -8.23 -7.41 14.30
N ASN A 211 -8.33 -7.85 15.56
CA ASN A 211 -7.50 -8.88 16.18
C ASN A 211 -6.00 -8.61 16.00
N THR A 212 -5.57 -7.36 16.24
CA THR A 212 -4.18 -6.94 16.01
C THR A 212 -3.24 -7.36 17.13
N GLY A 213 -3.77 -7.71 18.31
CA GLY A 213 -3.00 -8.06 19.50
C GLY A 213 -2.69 -6.89 20.43
N TYR A 214 -3.14 -5.68 20.10
CA TYR A 214 -3.07 -4.54 21.02
C TYR A 214 -4.07 -4.70 22.17
N SER A 215 -3.64 -4.49 23.41
CA SER A 215 -4.46 -4.76 24.61
C SER A 215 -5.33 -3.59 25.06
N GLY A 216 -5.17 -2.41 24.48
CA GLY A 216 -5.88 -1.18 24.84
C GLY A 216 -6.80 -0.64 23.75
N TYR A 217 -7.43 0.50 24.03
CA TYR A 217 -8.14 1.27 23.01
C TYR A 217 -7.20 2.03 22.09
N GLY A 218 -7.65 2.25 20.86
CA GLY A 218 -6.99 3.12 19.88
C GLY A 218 -7.71 4.46 19.73
N TYR A 219 -6.96 5.55 19.65
CA TYR A 219 -7.48 6.91 19.45
C TYR A 219 -6.96 7.48 18.13
N GLU A 220 -7.88 7.79 17.23
CA GLU A 220 -7.54 8.20 15.88
C GLU A 220 -7.43 9.72 15.71
N VAL A 221 -6.44 10.16 14.93
CA VAL A 221 -6.54 11.39 14.12
C VAL A 221 -6.44 11.02 12.66
N VAL A 222 -7.42 11.46 11.87
CA VAL A 222 -7.52 11.15 10.44
C VAL A 222 -7.60 12.44 9.63
N THR A 223 -7.01 12.45 8.44
CA THR A 223 -7.04 13.54 7.48
C THR A 223 -7.11 12.98 6.07
N GLY A 224 -7.56 13.78 5.13
CA GLY A 224 -7.61 13.35 3.74
C GLY A 224 -8.32 14.31 2.83
N TYR A 225 -8.30 13.95 1.56
CA TYR A 225 -9.10 14.55 0.51
C TYR A 225 -10.33 13.67 0.27
N SER A 226 -11.54 14.22 0.32
CA SER A 226 -12.74 13.44 -0.02
C SER A 226 -12.79 13.12 -1.52
N GLY A 227 -13.11 11.88 -1.87
CA GLY A 227 -13.12 11.35 -3.24
C GLY A 227 -12.19 10.15 -3.44
N PHE A 228 -12.48 9.34 -4.46
CA PHE A 228 -11.74 8.11 -4.82
C PHE A 228 -10.53 8.36 -5.74
N ASN A 229 -10.30 9.59 -6.20
CA ASN A 229 -9.23 9.97 -7.14
C ASN A 229 -8.53 11.26 -6.68
N SER A 230 -8.33 11.38 -5.39
CA SER A 230 -7.70 12.54 -4.77
C SER A 230 -6.18 12.52 -4.93
N PRO A 231 -5.48 13.66 -4.80
CA PRO A 231 -4.02 13.66 -4.73
C PRO A 231 -3.49 12.74 -3.63
N ILE A 232 -2.31 12.17 -3.84
CA ILE A 232 -1.64 11.33 -2.83
C ILE A 232 -1.30 12.20 -1.61
N MET A 233 -1.64 11.71 -0.42
CA MET A 233 -1.32 12.35 0.85
C MET A 233 0.15 12.12 1.21
N SER A 234 0.92 13.21 1.33
CA SER A 234 2.28 13.14 1.89
C SER A 234 2.31 13.24 3.40
N ALA A 235 3.43 12.83 4.00
CA ALA A 235 3.67 12.94 5.43
C ALA A 235 3.59 14.40 5.94
N GLU A 236 4.18 15.35 5.21
CA GLU A 236 4.17 16.76 5.61
C GLU A 236 2.78 17.37 5.53
N GLU A 237 1.99 17.02 4.51
CA GLU A 237 0.61 17.50 4.37
C GLU A 237 -0.26 16.97 5.51
N ALA A 238 -0.16 15.68 5.83
CA ALA A 238 -0.91 15.07 6.92
C ALA A 238 -0.60 15.74 8.27
N LEU A 239 0.69 15.87 8.62
CA LEU A 239 1.10 16.53 9.86
C LEU A 239 0.69 18.02 9.89
N THR A 240 0.83 18.73 8.76
CA THR A 240 0.42 20.14 8.68
C THR A 240 -1.09 20.29 8.90
N SER A 241 -1.89 19.41 8.31
CA SER A 241 -3.34 19.35 8.53
C SER A 241 -3.68 19.18 10.01
N TRP A 242 -3.05 18.21 10.69
CA TRP A 242 -3.31 17.97 12.11
C TRP A 242 -2.83 19.10 13.02
N LYS A 243 -1.67 19.71 12.76
CA LYS A 243 -1.17 20.87 13.50
C LYS A 243 -2.11 22.07 13.43
N ASN A 244 -2.75 22.27 12.27
CA ASN A 244 -3.69 23.37 12.05
C ASN A 244 -5.11 23.07 12.56
N SER A 245 -5.38 21.86 13.04
CA SER A 245 -6.66 21.46 13.65
C SER A 245 -6.49 21.32 15.16
N PRO A 246 -6.99 22.28 15.97
CA PRO A 246 -6.89 22.21 17.43
C PRO A 246 -7.30 20.86 18.06
N PRO A 247 -8.39 20.18 17.66
CA PRO A 247 -8.73 18.89 18.23
C PRO A 247 -7.71 17.80 17.89
N HIS A 248 -7.21 17.73 16.64
CA HIS A 248 -6.20 16.74 16.25
C HIS A 248 -4.85 17.02 16.90
N ASN A 249 -4.44 18.29 16.92
CA ASN A 249 -3.21 18.72 17.57
C ASN A 249 -3.20 18.39 19.07
N SER A 250 -4.36 18.49 19.72
CA SER A 250 -4.50 18.15 21.14
C SER A 250 -4.26 16.66 21.42
N VAL A 251 -4.66 15.76 20.50
CA VAL A 251 -4.34 14.32 20.63
C VAL A 251 -2.83 14.12 20.51
N ILE A 252 -2.21 14.68 19.46
CA ILE A 252 -0.77 14.52 19.17
C ILE A 252 0.10 15.05 20.31
N LEU A 253 -0.32 16.11 21.00
CA LEU A 253 0.45 16.78 22.06
C LEU A 253 -0.06 16.49 23.50
N ASN A 254 -0.95 15.52 23.70
CA ASN A 254 -1.51 15.21 25.02
C ASN A 254 -2.08 16.47 25.73
N GLN A 255 -2.93 17.23 25.04
CA GLN A 255 -3.52 18.46 25.57
C GLN A 255 -5.00 18.29 25.91
N GLY A 256 -5.51 19.15 26.79
CA GLY A 256 -6.92 19.13 27.18
C GLY A 256 -7.31 17.80 27.81
N ILE A 257 -8.33 17.13 27.27
CA ILE A 257 -8.82 15.83 27.78
C ILE A 257 -7.79 14.69 27.66
N TRP A 258 -6.68 14.93 26.94
CA TRP A 258 -5.60 13.97 26.71
C TRP A 258 -4.41 14.17 27.66
N SER A 259 -4.43 15.16 28.56
CA SER A 259 -3.28 15.50 29.42
C SER A 259 -2.84 14.37 30.35
N ASP A 260 -3.80 13.58 30.80
CA ASP A 260 -3.57 12.53 31.79
C ASP A 260 -3.42 11.14 31.14
N ARG A 261 -3.34 11.09 29.80
CA ARG A 261 -3.24 9.85 29.01
C ARG A 261 -1.83 9.75 28.42
N PRO A 262 -0.93 8.93 28.97
CA PRO A 262 0.39 8.77 28.39
C PRO A 262 0.29 7.93 27.11
N TRP A 263 0.92 8.38 26.01
CA TRP A 263 1.00 7.56 24.80
C TRP A 263 2.13 6.54 24.90
N GLY A 264 1.76 5.25 24.95
CA GLY A 264 2.67 4.11 24.93
C GLY A 264 2.92 3.54 23.53
N ALA A 265 2.02 3.83 22.59
CA ALA A 265 2.04 3.29 21.24
C ALA A 265 1.49 4.29 20.22
N ILE A 266 2.08 4.33 19.03
CA ILE A 266 1.55 5.04 17.86
C ILE A 266 1.59 4.13 16.62
N GLY A 267 0.46 4.07 15.91
CA GLY A 267 0.33 3.52 14.57
C GLY A 267 0.22 4.63 13.54
N VAL A 268 0.72 4.38 12.34
CA VAL A 268 0.73 5.34 11.23
C VAL A 268 0.21 4.65 9.99
N GLY A 269 -0.61 5.35 9.19
CA GLY A 269 -0.99 4.88 7.87
C GLY A 269 -1.22 5.99 6.86
N LEU A 270 -0.78 5.74 5.63
CA LEU A 270 -0.97 6.59 4.46
C LEU A 270 -1.41 5.74 3.28
N TYR A 271 -2.54 6.09 2.67
CA TYR A 271 -3.02 5.41 1.47
C TYR A 271 -3.82 6.37 0.60
N GLU A 272 -3.46 6.43 -0.68
CA GLU A 272 -4.03 7.38 -1.64
C GLU A 272 -4.08 8.79 -1.03
N GLY A 273 -5.25 9.42 -1.00
CA GLY A 273 -5.45 10.76 -0.43
C GLY A 273 -5.72 10.83 1.07
N TYR A 274 -5.46 9.76 1.85
CA TYR A 274 -5.81 9.67 3.26
C TYR A 274 -4.59 9.39 4.15
N GLY A 275 -4.63 9.93 5.36
CA GLY A 275 -3.66 9.65 6.41
C GLY A 275 -4.32 9.49 7.77
N ALA A 276 -3.80 8.57 8.58
CA ALA A 276 -4.27 8.32 9.93
C ALA A 276 -3.09 8.11 10.89
N LEU A 277 -3.23 8.61 12.13
CA LEU A 277 -2.45 8.17 13.28
C LEU A 277 -3.39 7.53 14.29
N TRP A 278 -2.93 6.46 14.91
CA TRP A 278 -3.64 5.76 15.98
C TRP A 278 -2.78 5.75 17.23
N PHE A 279 -3.20 6.44 18.28
CA PHE A 279 -2.51 6.46 19.58
C PHE A 279 -3.13 5.44 20.52
N GLY A 280 -2.31 4.89 21.39
CA GLY A 280 -2.78 4.04 22.48
C GLY A 280 -1.94 4.24 23.74
N GLU A 281 -2.55 3.98 24.89
CA GLU A 281 -1.94 4.21 26.20
C GLU A 281 -0.99 3.08 26.61
N GLU A 282 -1.29 1.86 26.17
CA GLU A 282 -0.50 0.68 26.47
C GLU A 282 0.73 0.55 25.56
N VAL A 283 1.79 -0.05 26.08
CA VAL A 283 2.91 -0.51 25.25
C VAL A 283 2.43 -1.69 24.39
N ASP A 284 2.72 -1.64 23.10
CA ASP A 284 2.30 -2.69 22.17
C ASP A 284 3.11 -4.00 22.41
N PRO A 285 2.47 -5.11 22.82
CA PRO A 285 3.16 -6.38 23.03
C PRO A 285 3.57 -7.07 21.72
N THR A 286 3.06 -6.62 20.57
CA THR A 286 3.37 -7.18 19.24
C THR A 286 4.64 -6.61 18.62
N GLY A 287 5.24 -5.61 19.27
CA GLY A 287 6.50 -4.99 18.89
C GLY A 287 6.35 -3.97 17.76
N GLN A 288 7.44 -3.79 17.00
CA GLN A 288 7.50 -2.82 15.92
C GLN A 288 7.00 -3.42 14.60
N PRO A 289 6.34 -2.64 13.73
CA PRO A 289 5.97 -3.10 12.39
C PRO A 289 7.22 -3.38 11.56
N LEU A 290 7.08 -4.22 10.55
CA LEU A 290 8.11 -4.36 9.52
C LEU A 290 8.19 -3.06 8.73
N VAL A 291 9.40 -2.64 8.38
CA VAL A 291 9.63 -1.49 7.49
C VAL A 291 9.91 -2.04 6.10
N SER A 292 9.20 -1.53 5.10
CA SER A 292 9.34 -1.89 3.68
C SER A 292 10.15 -0.86 2.88
#